data_AF-A0A930R3X4-F1
#
_entry.id   AF-A0A930R3X4-F1
#
_cell.length_a   1.000
_cell.length_b   1.000
_cell.length_c   1.000
_cell.angle_alpha   90.00
_cell.angle_beta   90.00
_cell.angle_gamma   90.00
#
_symmetry.space_group_name_H-M   'P 1'
#
loop_
_entity.id
_entity.type
_entity.pdbx_description
1 polymer ?
#
loop_
_entity_poly.entity_id
_entity_poly.type
_entity_poly.pdbx_seq_one_letter_code
_entity_poly.pdbx_strand_id
1 'polypeptide(L)'
;NESLIIQSTDNVTISYVRQGRTYTTTFSVGSLGLSDIITAKAFNGTESYAGTDLVGGTTAGAWIGLDKAGNSVYTADNKTALSINAAGAGTTFQISAFTIGISDNTGALRKTANTALDNFNERIRAENKSEDNALVLQTGVKSNQAIKVSMTDMRSLALGMKGTDGSVISVQTQEKANAAINSIDSALQKALDEQANIGAVQTRLRYTASNLTTQSENVQNSESTIRDADMAKEMTEYTKNNVLLQAAQSMLAQANQNSSAVLSLLR
;
A
#
# COMPACT_ATOMS: atom_id res chain seq x y z
N ASN A 1 -9.04 -14.91 31.64
CA ASN A 1 -9.80 -16.01 31.01
C ASN A 1 -11.17 -16.08 31.63
N GLU A 2 -12.11 -15.29 31.11
CA GLU A 2 -13.52 -15.55 31.32
C GLU A 2 -13.85 -16.89 30.66
N SER A 3 -14.52 -17.79 31.40
CA SER A 3 -14.99 -19.05 30.82
C SER A 3 -16.04 -18.70 29.76
N LEU A 4 -15.89 -19.23 28.54
CA LEU A 4 -16.82 -18.97 27.43
C LEU A 4 -18.20 -19.65 27.61
N ILE A 5 -18.43 -20.34 28.73
CA ILE A 5 -19.70 -21.01 29.11
C ILE A 5 -20.20 -21.96 28.00
N ILE A 6 -19.26 -22.62 27.33
CA ILE A 6 -19.53 -23.65 26.31
C ILE A 6 -19.78 -24.96 27.04
N GLN A 7 -20.89 -25.62 26.74
CA GLN A 7 -21.29 -26.90 27.32
C GLN A 7 -20.94 -28.05 26.38
N SER A 8 -20.76 -29.27 26.89
CA SER A 8 -20.49 -30.46 26.07
C SER A 8 -21.66 -30.88 25.17
N THR A 9 -22.85 -30.35 25.44
CA THR A 9 -24.04 -30.53 24.60
C THR A 9 -24.14 -29.51 23.47
N ASP A 10 -23.26 -28.50 23.46
CA ASP A 10 -23.28 -27.46 22.44
C ASP A 10 -22.65 -27.99 21.14
N ASN A 11 -23.01 -27.35 20.03
CA ASN A 11 -22.47 -27.62 18.72
C ASN A 11 -21.56 -26.47 18.27
N VAL A 12 -20.41 -26.82 17.70
CA VAL A 12 -19.45 -25.92 17.07
C VAL A 12 -19.62 -26.03 15.57
N THR A 13 -20.03 -24.94 14.94
CA THR A 13 -20.10 -24.78 13.50
C THR A 13 -18.92 -23.95 13.03
N ILE A 14 -18.05 -24.55 12.22
CA ILE A 14 -16.97 -23.84 11.54
C ILE A 14 -17.40 -23.57 10.11
N SER A 15 -17.28 -22.32 9.70
CA SER A 15 -17.53 -21.87 8.33
C SER A 15 -16.32 -21.14 7.80
N TYR A 16 -15.96 -21.39 6.55
CA TYR A 16 -14.91 -20.65 5.86
C TYR A 16 -15.24 -20.41 4.40
N VAL A 17 -14.70 -19.32 3.85
CA VAL A 17 -14.94 -18.92 2.45
C VAL A 17 -13.67 -19.16 1.64
N ARG A 18 -13.83 -19.88 0.53
CA ARG A 18 -12.79 -20.06 -0.49
C ARG A 18 -13.41 -19.97 -1.87
N GLN A 19 -12.76 -19.26 -2.78
CA GLN A 19 -13.21 -19.16 -4.19
C GLN A 19 -14.69 -18.71 -4.31
N GLY A 20 -15.11 -17.77 -3.45
CA GLY A 20 -16.49 -17.26 -3.41
C GLY A 20 -17.53 -18.27 -2.91
N ARG A 21 -17.11 -19.39 -2.31
CA ARG A 21 -17.99 -20.45 -1.80
C ARG A 21 -17.76 -20.64 -0.31
N THR A 22 -18.85 -20.75 0.45
CA THR A 22 -18.80 -20.97 1.90
C THR A 22 -18.92 -22.46 2.19
N TYR A 23 -17.95 -23.02 2.89
CA TYR A 23 -17.97 -24.40 3.35
C TYR A 23 -18.18 -24.43 4.85
N THR A 24 -19.07 -25.30 5.30
CA THR A 24 -19.47 -25.39 6.70
C THR A 24 -19.36 -26.82 7.20
N THR A 25 -18.96 -26.97 8.46
CA THR A 25 -18.92 -28.22 9.22
C THR A 25 -19.44 -27.99 10.63
N THR A 26 -20.25 -28.90 11.16
CA THR A 26 -20.76 -28.82 12.52
C THR A 26 -20.37 -30.08 13.31
N PHE A 27 -19.92 -29.88 14.55
CA PHE A 27 -19.51 -30.94 15.47
C PHE A 27 -20.07 -30.66 16.86
N SER A 28 -20.32 -31.70 17.65
CA SER A 28 -20.64 -31.52 19.07
C SER A 28 -19.38 -31.32 19.91
N VAL A 29 -19.47 -30.46 20.92
CA VAL A 29 -18.35 -30.14 21.82
C VAL A 29 -17.97 -31.39 22.63
N GLY A 30 -16.75 -31.89 22.46
CA GLY A 30 -16.17 -32.88 23.38
C GLY A 30 -15.19 -33.87 22.77
N SER A 31 -15.54 -34.50 21.64
CA SER A 31 -14.81 -35.69 21.17
C SER A 31 -13.67 -35.40 20.19
N LEU A 32 -13.59 -34.18 19.67
CA LEU A 32 -12.70 -33.82 18.56
C LEU A 32 -11.83 -32.62 18.95
N GLY A 33 -10.53 -32.71 18.65
CA GLY A 33 -9.63 -31.57 18.75
C GLY A 33 -9.88 -30.56 17.63
N LEU A 34 -9.38 -29.34 17.80
CA LEU A 34 -9.48 -28.29 16.78
C LEU A 34 -8.85 -28.72 15.43
N SER A 35 -7.78 -29.52 15.46
CA SER A 35 -7.16 -30.09 14.27
C SER A 35 -8.10 -31.05 13.54
N ASP A 36 -8.86 -31.87 14.27
CA ASP A 36 -9.78 -32.85 13.68
C ASP A 36 -10.98 -32.13 13.05
N ILE A 37 -11.42 -31.05 13.69
CA ILE A 37 -12.51 -30.19 13.21
C ILE A 37 -12.09 -29.48 11.91
N ILE A 38 -10.86 -28.97 11.84
CA ILE A 38 -10.36 -28.22 10.67
C ILE A 38 -9.98 -29.14 9.50
N THR A 39 -9.62 -30.39 9.77
CA THR A 39 -9.29 -31.38 8.73
C THR A 39 -10.52 -32.14 8.20
N ALA A 40 -11.64 -32.08 8.92
CA ALA A 40 -12.88 -32.72 8.52
C ALA A 40 -13.44 -32.16 7.20
N LYS A 41 -14.33 -32.95 6.58
CA LYS A 41 -14.94 -32.60 5.30
C LYS A 41 -15.99 -31.52 5.47
N ALA A 42 -15.79 -30.39 4.81
CA ALA A 42 -16.74 -29.29 4.81
C ALA A 42 -17.67 -29.34 3.60
N PHE A 43 -18.91 -28.88 3.78
CA PHE A 43 -19.97 -28.96 2.78
C PHE A 43 -20.53 -27.58 2.47
N ASN A 44 -20.82 -27.31 1.19
CA ASN A 44 -21.41 -26.03 0.73
C ASN A 44 -22.84 -26.19 0.17
N GLY A 45 -23.45 -27.38 0.28
CA GLY A 45 -24.77 -27.67 -0.31
C GLY A 45 -24.71 -28.46 -1.62
N THR A 46 -23.54 -28.52 -2.27
CA THR A 46 -23.36 -29.23 -3.56
C THR A 46 -22.08 -30.05 -3.61
N GLU A 47 -21.01 -29.53 -3.02
CA GLU A 47 -19.68 -30.16 -3.01
C GLU A 47 -19.18 -30.33 -1.58
N SER A 48 -18.34 -31.34 -1.37
CA SER A 48 -17.62 -31.54 -0.12
C SER A 48 -16.14 -31.74 -0.37
N TYR A 49 -15.31 -31.03 0.39
CA TYR A 49 -13.85 -31.15 0.32
C TYR A 49 -13.29 -31.44 1.71
N ALA A 50 -12.20 -32.19 1.78
CA ALA A 50 -11.48 -32.40 3.03
C ALA A 50 -10.81 -31.09 3.45
N GLY A 51 -10.91 -30.74 4.73
CA GLY A 51 -10.33 -29.52 5.28
C GLY A 51 -8.84 -29.35 5.00
N THR A 52 -8.09 -30.46 4.88
CA THR A 52 -6.66 -30.48 4.51
C THR A 52 -6.37 -29.97 3.10
N ASP A 53 -7.32 -30.08 2.17
CA ASP A 53 -7.16 -29.58 0.80
C ASP A 53 -7.41 -28.06 0.72
N LEU A 54 -7.90 -27.47 1.82
CA LEU A 54 -8.30 -26.07 1.94
C LEU A 54 -7.41 -25.30 2.92
N VAL A 55 -7.05 -25.92 4.04
CA VAL A 55 -6.27 -25.36 5.14
C VAL A 55 -4.98 -26.16 5.26
N GLY A 56 -3.84 -25.49 5.12
CA GLY A 56 -2.50 -26.09 5.16
C GLY A 56 -2.03 -26.45 6.57
N GLY A 57 -2.67 -25.86 7.58
CA GLY A 57 -2.45 -26.19 8.99
C GLY A 57 -2.90 -25.07 9.91
N THR A 58 -2.85 -25.36 11.21
CA THR A 58 -3.06 -24.38 12.27
C THR A 58 -1.85 -24.30 13.18
N THR A 59 -1.43 -23.09 13.51
CA THR A 59 -0.41 -22.84 14.51
C THR A 59 -1.03 -22.13 15.71
N ALA A 60 -0.59 -22.50 16.91
CA ALA A 60 -0.97 -21.85 18.15
C ALA A 60 0.26 -21.12 18.70
N GLY A 61 0.34 -19.81 18.44
CA GLY A 61 1.53 -19.02 18.77
C GLY A 61 1.36 -17.55 18.42
N ALA A 62 2.34 -16.75 18.83
CA ALA A 62 2.42 -15.35 18.40
C ALA A 62 2.93 -15.24 16.96
N TRP A 63 3.72 -16.20 16.49
CA TRP A 63 4.20 -16.26 15.11
C TRP A 63 3.13 -16.85 14.19
N ILE A 64 2.85 -16.13 13.09
CA ILE A 64 1.80 -16.47 12.12
C ILE A 64 2.40 -17.15 10.88
N GLY A 65 3.49 -16.60 10.37
CA GLY A 65 4.08 -17.06 9.12
C GLY A 65 5.10 -16.07 8.54
N LEU A 66 5.44 -16.27 7.26
CA LEU A 66 6.31 -15.38 6.50
C LEU A 66 5.48 -14.55 5.50
N ASP A 67 5.83 -13.29 5.33
CA ASP A 67 5.25 -12.43 4.30
C ASP A 67 5.88 -12.69 2.90
N LYS A 68 5.43 -11.94 1.89
CA LYS A 68 5.96 -11.98 0.51
C LYS A 68 7.47 -11.72 0.43
N ALA A 69 8.01 -10.92 1.34
CA ALA A 69 9.42 -10.57 1.40
C ALA A 69 10.23 -11.56 2.27
N GLY A 70 9.59 -12.58 2.85
CA GLY A 70 10.24 -13.56 3.71
C GLY A 70 10.43 -13.08 5.15
N ASN A 71 9.77 -11.99 5.57
CA ASN A 71 9.82 -11.52 6.95
C ASN A 71 8.83 -12.28 7.83
N SER A 72 9.22 -12.56 9.06
CA SER A 72 8.32 -13.15 10.06
C SER A 72 7.23 -12.17 10.47
N VAL A 73 5.98 -12.61 10.35
CA VAL A 73 4.78 -11.90 10.77
C VAL A 73 4.28 -12.48 12.08
N TYR A 74 3.98 -11.59 13.03
CA TYR A 74 3.45 -11.94 14.35
C TYR A 74 2.06 -11.32 14.56
N THR A 75 1.36 -11.79 15.59
CA THR A 75 0.12 -11.19 16.10
C THR A 75 0.38 -9.75 16.54
N ALA A 76 -0.62 -8.85 16.42
CA ALA A 76 -0.38 -7.41 16.66
C ALA A 76 -0.06 -7.11 18.12
N ASP A 77 -0.55 -7.94 19.02
CA ASP A 77 -0.32 -7.87 20.45
C ASP A 77 0.83 -8.79 20.91
N ASN A 78 1.48 -9.51 19.99
CA ASN A 78 2.48 -10.54 20.26
C ASN A 78 2.01 -11.63 21.23
N LYS A 79 0.69 -11.82 21.38
CA LYS A 79 0.12 -12.89 22.19
C LYS A 79 -0.17 -14.12 21.32
N THR A 80 -0.31 -15.25 21.98
CA THR A 80 -0.72 -16.50 21.34
C THR A 80 -2.09 -16.33 20.70
N ALA A 81 -2.16 -16.57 19.40
CA ALA A 81 -3.42 -16.68 18.67
C ALA A 81 -3.48 -18.01 17.92
N LEU A 82 -4.69 -18.43 17.59
CA LEU A 82 -4.91 -19.45 16.59
C LEU A 82 -4.68 -18.82 15.21
N SER A 83 -3.63 -19.26 14.52
CA SER A 83 -3.38 -18.88 13.14
C SER A 83 -3.74 -20.03 12.21
N ILE A 84 -4.36 -19.69 11.09
CA ILE A 84 -4.83 -20.65 10.09
C ILE A 84 -4.13 -20.31 8.79
N ASN A 85 -3.40 -21.26 8.22
CA ASN A 85 -2.64 -21.07 7.00
C ASN A 85 -3.36 -21.75 5.84
N ALA A 86 -3.37 -21.11 4.68
CA ALA A 86 -3.85 -21.72 3.44
C ALA A 86 -3.00 -22.94 3.05
N ALA A 87 -3.62 -23.92 2.38
CA ALA A 87 -2.91 -25.14 1.92
C ALA A 87 -1.87 -24.88 0.82
N GLY A 88 -1.97 -23.73 0.15
CA GLY A 88 -1.05 -23.34 -0.91
C GLY A 88 -0.95 -21.82 -1.04
N ALA A 89 -0.03 -21.37 -1.89
CA ALA A 89 0.11 -19.97 -2.24
C ALA A 89 -0.86 -19.58 -3.38
N GLY A 90 -1.12 -18.28 -3.51
CA GLY A 90 -1.98 -17.74 -4.57
C GLY A 90 -3.45 -17.57 -4.16
N THR A 91 -4.19 -16.82 -4.96
CA THR A 91 -5.60 -16.46 -4.68
C THR A 91 -6.52 -17.68 -4.73
N THR A 92 -6.12 -18.76 -5.40
CA THR A 92 -6.88 -20.03 -5.49
C THR A 92 -7.02 -20.74 -4.15
N PHE A 93 -6.03 -20.60 -3.26
CA PHE A 93 -6.01 -21.22 -1.94
C PHE A 93 -6.33 -20.22 -0.83
N GLN A 94 -6.65 -18.97 -1.17
CA GLN A 94 -7.00 -17.94 -0.22
C GLN A 94 -8.18 -18.38 0.66
N ILE A 95 -8.02 -18.18 1.96
CA ILE A 95 -9.09 -18.27 2.95
C ILE A 95 -9.62 -16.85 3.12
N SER A 96 -10.77 -16.54 2.51
CA SER A 96 -11.33 -15.18 2.51
C SER A 96 -12.02 -14.82 3.83
N ALA A 97 -12.54 -15.83 4.52
CA ALA A 97 -13.14 -15.69 5.83
C ALA A 97 -13.09 -17.02 6.57
N PHE A 98 -13.05 -16.93 7.90
CA PHE A 98 -13.17 -18.05 8.81
C PHE A 98 -14.00 -17.60 10.01
N THR A 99 -14.99 -18.39 10.39
CA THR A 99 -15.92 -18.09 11.48
C THR A 99 -16.16 -19.35 12.29
N ILE A 100 -16.15 -19.22 13.62
CA ILE A 100 -16.57 -20.27 14.55
C ILE A 100 -17.84 -19.79 15.25
N GLY A 101 -18.95 -20.50 15.02
CA GLY A 101 -20.21 -20.29 15.70
C GLY A 101 -20.49 -21.42 16.68
N ILE A 102 -20.93 -21.07 17.88
CA ILE A 102 -21.38 -22.00 18.91
C ILE A 102 -22.89 -21.83 19.08
N SER A 103 -23.60 -22.95 18.97
CA SER A 103 -25.03 -23.06 19.25
C SER A 103 -25.27 -24.11 20.33
N ASP A 104 -26.33 -23.97 21.10
CA ASP A 104 -26.74 -25.00 22.03
C ASP A 104 -27.43 -26.19 21.33
N ASN A 105 -27.78 -27.21 22.10
CA ASN A 105 -28.51 -28.39 21.61
C ASN A 105 -29.91 -28.07 21.04
N THR A 106 -30.43 -26.86 21.26
CA THR A 106 -31.71 -26.37 20.70
C THR A 106 -31.51 -25.48 19.48
N GLY A 107 -30.26 -25.21 19.08
CA GLY A 107 -29.91 -24.34 17.96
C GLY A 107 -29.78 -22.87 18.31
N ALA A 108 -29.92 -22.46 19.58
CA ALA A 108 -29.78 -21.06 19.97
C ALA A 108 -28.29 -20.67 20.07
N LEU A 109 -27.95 -19.49 19.56
CA LEU A 109 -26.57 -19.00 19.51
C LEU A 109 -26.06 -18.59 20.90
N ARG A 110 -24.86 -19.04 21.25
CA ARG A 110 -24.13 -18.63 22.46
C ARG A 110 -23.43 -17.29 22.22
N LYS A 111 -24.18 -16.19 22.39
CA LYS A 111 -23.74 -14.82 22.06
C LYS A 111 -22.36 -14.46 22.64
N THR A 112 -22.12 -14.69 23.93
CA THR A 112 -20.83 -14.35 24.58
C THR A 112 -19.66 -15.11 23.96
N ALA A 113 -19.82 -16.42 23.70
CA ALA A 113 -18.78 -17.22 23.08
C ALA A 113 -18.55 -16.81 21.62
N ASN A 114 -19.63 -16.56 20.87
CA ASN A 114 -19.55 -16.17 19.47
C ASN A 114 -18.88 -14.81 19.29
N THR A 115 -19.20 -13.82 20.13
CA THR A 115 -18.52 -12.51 20.08
C THR A 115 -17.03 -12.62 20.35
N ALA A 116 -16.60 -13.51 21.25
CA ALA A 116 -15.18 -13.74 21.50
C ALA A 116 -14.48 -14.49 20.34
N LEU A 117 -15.21 -15.34 19.62
CA LEU A 117 -14.70 -16.19 18.54
C LEU A 117 -14.82 -15.57 17.14
N ASP A 118 -15.51 -14.44 16.98
CA ASP A 118 -15.70 -13.78 15.68
C ASP A 118 -14.58 -12.78 15.32
N ASN A 119 -13.55 -12.64 16.17
CA ASN A 119 -12.46 -11.67 15.96
C ASN A 119 -11.32 -12.19 15.05
N PHE A 120 -11.66 -12.95 14.01
CA PHE A 120 -10.67 -13.40 13.03
C PHE A 120 -10.32 -12.27 12.07
N ASN A 121 -9.03 -11.99 11.91
CA ASN A 121 -8.53 -10.99 10.97
C ASN A 121 -7.43 -11.60 10.09
N GLU A 122 -7.40 -11.21 8.82
CA GLU A 122 -6.35 -11.61 7.89
C GLU A 122 -5.06 -10.82 8.18
N ARG A 123 -3.94 -11.53 8.41
CA ARG A 123 -2.63 -10.90 8.65
C ARG A 123 -1.66 -11.04 7.50
N ILE A 124 -1.78 -12.13 6.75
CA ILE A 124 -0.94 -12.41 5.60
C ILE A 124 -1.87 -12.61 4.43
N ARG A 125 -1.78 -11.69 3.46
CA ARG A 125 -2.61 -11.72 2.27
C ARG A 125 -2.14 -12.81 1.31
N ALA A 126 -3.08 -13.61 0.82
CA ALA A 126 -2.81 -14.49 -0.33
C ALA A 126 -2.74 -13.65 -1.61
N GLU A 127 -1.64 -13.78 -2.35
CA GLU A 127 -1.44 -13.07 -3.62
C GLU A 127 -0.89 -14.04 -4.66
N ASN A 128 -1.35 -13.92 -5.90
CA ASN A 128 -0.71 -14.62 -7.00
C ASN A 128 0.66 -14.00 -7.26
N LYS A 129 1.63 -14.83 -7.65
CA LYS A 129 2.92 -14.32 -8.09
C LYS A 129 2.70 -13.46 -9.34
N SER A 130 2.90 -12.16 -9.18
CA SER A 130 2.91 -11.19 -10.26
C SER A 130 4.34 -10.74 -10.51
N GLU A 131 4.66 -10.48 -11.77
CA GLU A 131 5.83 -9.68 -12.11
C GLU A 131 5.67 -8.26 -11.54
N ASP A 132 6.80 -7.56 -11.42
CA ASP A 132 6.89 -6.22 -10.85
C ASP A 132 6.23 -5.19 -11.78
N ASN A 133 4.91 -5.09 -11.71
CA ASN A 133 4.08 -4.17 -12.50
C ASN A 133 3.95 -2.79 -11.82
N ALA A 134 4.91 -2.42 -10.98
CA ALA A 134 4.86 -1.15 -10.27
C ALA A 134 5.05 0.02 -11.25
N LEU A 135 4.25 1.06 -11.07
CA LEU A 135 4.42 2.31 -11.79
C LEU A 135 5.64 3.06 -11.24
N VAL A 136 6.61 3.33 -12.09
CA VAL A 136 7.79 4.12 -11.74
C VAL A 136 7.59 5.54 -12.24
N LEU A 137 7.40 6.49 -11.33
CA LEU A 137 7.28 7.92 -11.66
C LEU A 137 8.63 8.59 -11.47
N GLN A 138 9.15 9.23 -12.52
CA GLN A 138 10.29 10.13 -12.43
C GLN A 138 9.85 11.42 -11.71
N THR A 139 10.52 11.76 -10.61
CA THR A 139 10.10 12.86 -9.71
C THR A 139 11.22 13.86 -9.45
N GLY A 140 12.24 13.88 -10.31
CA GLY A 140 13.34 14.83 -10.20
C GLY A 140 14.12 14.97 -11.50
N VAL A 141 15.07 15.90 -11.48
CA VAL A 141 15.88 16.27 -12.65
C VAL A 141 17.15 15.41 -12.82
N LYS A 142 17.50 14.61 -11.80
CA LYS A 142 18.68 13.72 -11.84
C LYS A 142 18.27 12.26 -12.07
N SER A 143 19.24 11.48 -12.57
CA SER A 143 19.09 10.03 -12.67
C SER A 143 18.80 9.41 -11.30
N ASN A 144 18.04 8.33 -11.30
CA ASN A 144 17.65 7.56 -10.11
C ASN A 144 16.76 8.31 -9.09
N GLN A 145 16.08 9.38 -9.50
CA GLN A 145 15.08 10.09 -8.69
C GLN A 145 13.66 9.67 -9.07
N ALA A 146 13.25 8.50 -8.58
CA ALA A 146 11.95 7.92 -8.90
C ALA A 146 11.15 7.53 -7.65
N ILE A 147 9.83 7.61 -7.78
CA ILE A 147 8.88 7.02 -6.83
C ILE A 147 8.25 5.82 -7.50
N LYS A 148 8.48 4.64 -6.90
CA LYS A 148 7.86 3.40 -7.32
C LYS A 148 6.54 3.21 -6.57
N VAL A 149 5.49 2.96 -7.32
CA VAL A 149 4.13 2.77 -6.81
C VAL A 149 3.69 1.37 -7.20
N SER A 150 3.72 0.46 -6.24
CA SER A 150 3.17 -0.88 -6.41
C SER A 150 1.73 -0.89 -5.92
N MET A 151 0.81 -1.34 -6.77
CA MET A 151 -0.58 -1.62 -6.38
C MET A 151 -0.76 -3.13 -6.24
N THR A 152 -1.46 -3.54 -5.20
CA THR A 152 -1.84 -4.95 -5.03
C THR A 152 -3.06 -5.27 -5.91
N ASP A 153 -3.26 -6.53 -6.28
CA ASP A 153 -4.44 -6.94 -7.06
C ASP A 153 -5.75 -6.68 -6.29
N MET A 154 -6.59 -5.77 -6.77
CA MET A 154 -7.87 -5.41 -6.15
C MET A 154 -9.10 -6.01 -6.87
N ARG A 155 -8.90 -6.97 -7.76
CA ARG A 155 -10.02 -7.69 -8.40
C ARG A 155 -10.79 -8.51 -7.37
N SER A 156 -12.08 -8.74 -7.61
CA SER A 156 -12.96 -9.52 -6.71
C SER A 156 -12.42 -10.92 -6.37
N LEU A 157 -11.63 -11.53 -7.27
CA LEU A 157 -10.93 -12.80 -7.02
C LEU A 157 -9.85 -12.66 -5.94
N ALA A 158 -8.98 -11.64 -6.05
CA ALA A 158 -7.90 -11.39 -5.10
C ALA A 158 -8.38 -10.78 -3.77
N LEU A 159 -9.61 -10.24 -3.75
CA LEU A 159 -10.32 -9.86 -2.54
C LEU A 159 -11.06 -11.05 -1.90
N GLY A 160 -11.08 -12.21 -2.56
CA GLY A 160 -11.73 -13.40 -2.02
C GLY A 160 -13.26 -13.42 -2.16
N MET A 161 -13.84 -12.46 -2.88
CA MET A 161 -15.28 -12.30 -3.10
C MET A 161 -15.83 -13.13 -4.26
N LYS A 162 -14.95 -13.57 -5.16
CA LYS A 162 -15.29 -14.35 -6.35
C LYS A 162 -14.31 -15.51 -6.49
N GLY A 163 -14.77 -16.65 -6.98
CA GLY A 163 -13.93 -17.78 -7.38
C GLY A 163 -13.47 -17.70 -8.82
N THR A 164 -12.44 -18.48 -9.15
CA THR A 164 -11.97 -18.67 -10.54
C THR A 164 -13.10 -19.09 -11.49
N ASP A 165 -14.04 -19.88 -10.98
CA ASP A 165 -15.14 -20.46 -11.75
C ASP A 165 -16.34 -19.51 -11.89
N GLY A 166 -16.21 -18.28 -11.37
CA GLY A 166 -17.26 -17.28 -11.42
C GLY A 166 -18.21 -17.27 -10.22
N SER A 167 -18.11 -18.23 -9.31
CA SER A 167 -18.91 -18.27 -8.09
C SER A 167 -18.69 -17.03 -7.22
N VAL A 168 -19.76 -16.51 -6.66
CA VAL A 168 -19.75 -15.35 -5.77
C VAL A 168 -20.26 -15.76 -4.40
N ILE A 169 -19.84 -15.01 -3.38
CA ILE A 169 -20.32 -15.18 -2.01
C ILE A 169 -21.85 -15.16 -2.00
N SER A 170 -22.45 -16.10 -1.26
CA SER A 170 -23.88 -16.24 -1.10
C SER A 170 -24.30 -15.81 0.31
N VAL A 171 -25.52 -15.30 0.44
CA VAL A 171 -26.16 -14.91 1.71
C VAL A 171 -27.47 -15.68 1.95
N GLN A 172 -27.65 -16.81 1.26
CA GLN A 172 -28.92 -17.55 1.28
C GLN A 172 -29.23 -18.25 2.61
N THR A 173 -28.21 -18.66 3.37
CA THR A 173 -28.36 -19.27 4.69
C THR A 173 -27.66 -18.41 5.73
N GLN A 174 -28.01 -18.61 7.01
CA GLN A 174 -27.42 -17.85 8.11
C GLN A 174 -25.89 -18.03 8.18
N GLU A 175 -25.40 -19.25 7.96
CA GLU A 175 -23.97 -19.57 7.97
C GLU A 175 -23.25 -18.90 6.80
N LYS A 176 -23.88 -18.91 5.62
CA LYS A 176 -23.35 -18.24 4.42
C LYS A 176 -23.31 -16.73 4.61
N ALA A 177 -24.34 -16.14 5.21
CA ALA A 177 -24.39 -14.70 5.52
C ALA A 177 -23.32 -14.27 6.54
N ASN A 178 -23.12 -15.03 7.62
CA ASN A 178 -22.08 -14.73 8.60
C ASN A 178 -20.68 -14.78 7.98
N ALA A 179 -20.40 -15.82 7.19
CA ALA A 179 -19.12 -15.94 6.52
C ALA A 179 -18.93 -14.84 5.44
N ALA A 180 -20.02 -14.39 4.82
CA ALA A 180 -20.00 -13.29 3.87
C ALA A 180 -19.60 -11.96 4.52
N ILE A 181 -20.11 -11.66 5.73
CA ILE A 181 -19.76 -10.44 6.48
C ILE A 181 -18.25 -10.39 6.70
N ASN A 182 -17.66 -11.44 7.29
CA ASN A 182 -16.22 -11.47 7.57
C ASN A 182 -15.38 -11.42 6.29
N SER A 183 -15.86 -12.00 5.19
CA SER A 183 -15.16 -11.91 3.90
C SER A 183 -15.22 -10.52 3.30
N ILE A 184 -16.33 -9.80 3.47
CA ILE A 184 -16.49 -8.42 3.02
C ILE A 184 -15.64 -7.49 3.88
N ASP A 185 -15.62 -7.68 5.21
CA ASP A 185 -14.80 -6.89 6.12
C ASP A 185 -13.32 -7.07 5.83
N SER A 186 -12.87 -8.29 5.56
CA SER A 186 -11.49 -8.56 5.14
C SER A 186 -11.17 -7.91 3.78
N ALA A 187 -12.10 -7.94 2.83
CA ALA A 187 -11.95 -7.25 1.55
C ALA A 187 -11.91 -5.72 1.70
N LEU A 188 -12.71 -5.17 2.62
CA LEU A 188 -12.75 -3.74 2.94
C LEU A 188 -11.44 -3.30 3.59
N GLN A 189 -10.92 -4.05 4.56
CA GLN A 189 -9.62 -3.78 5.18
C GLN A 189 -8.51 -3.70 4.11
N LYS A 190 -8.47 -4.67 3.17
CA LYS A 190 -7.52 -4.63 2.05
C LYS A 190 -7.65 -3.39 1.18
N ALA A 191 -8.88 -2.95 0.92
CA ALA A 191 -9.12 -1.74 0.12
C ALA A 191 -8.69 -0.48 0.86
N LEU A 192 -8.94 -0.41 2.17
CA LEU A 192 -8.50 0.69 3.02
C LEU A 192 -6.97 0.75 3.13
N ASP A 193 -6.30 -0.39 3.25
CA ASP A 193 -4.83 -0.47 3.26
C ASP A 193 -4.22 0.01 1.94
N GLU A 194 -4.79 -0.40 0.81
CA GLU A 194 -4.36 0.08 -0.51
C GLU A 194 -4.63 1.59 -0.68
N GLN A 195 -5.78 2.09 -0.21
CA GLN A 195 -6.08 3.52 -0.19
C GLN A 195 -5.08 4.31 0.67
N ALA A 196 -4.70 3.77 1.84
CA ALA A 196 -3.70 4.38 2.71
C ALA A 196 -2.32 4.43 2.03
N ASN A 197 -1.92 3.36 1.33
CA ASN A 197 -0.68 3.32 0.57
C ASN A 197 -0.67 4.37 -0.56
N ILE A 198 -1.74 4.43 -1.37
CA ILE A 198 -1.89 5.44 -2.42
C ILE A 198 -1.87 6.85 -1.83
N GLY A 199 -2.52 7.08 -0.68
CA GLY A 199 -2.50 8.36 0.02
C GLY A 199 -1.10 8.76 0.51
N ALA A 200 -0.30 7.80 0.99
CA ALA A 200 1.09 8.03 1.39
C ALA A 200 1.96 8.41 0.18
N VAL A 201 1.80 7.70 -0.95
CA VAL A 201 2.47 8.02 -2.22
C VAL A 201 2.08 9.42 -2.71
N GLN A 202 0.79 9.77 -2.68
CA GLN A 202 0.31 11.10 -3.08
C GLN A 202 0.93 12.20 -2.22
N THR A 203 1.05 11.95 -0.91
CA THR A 203 1.69 12.90 0.02
C THR A 203 3.17 13.08 -0.29
N ARG A 204 3.89 11.98 -0.57
CA ARG A 204 5.29 12.03 -1.00
C ARG A 204 5.47 12.76 -2.33
N LEU A 205 4.58 12.54 -3.30
CA LEU A 205 4.59 13.26 -4.58
C LEU A 205 4.35 14.76 -4.39
N ARG A 206 3.39 15.15 -3.53
CA ARG A 206 3.12 16.56 -3.21
C ARG A 206 4.32 17.25 -2.57
N TYR A 207 4.96 16.57 -1.61
CA TYR A 207 6.17 17.10 -0.98
C TYR A 207 7.31 17.23 -1.98
N THR A 208 7.50 16.23 -2.84
CA THR A 208 8.53 16.25 -3.88
C THR A 208 8.28 17.38 -4.87
N ALA A 209 7.03 17.58 -5.31
CA ALA A 209 6.65 18.67 -6.19
C ALA A 209 6.94 20.04 -5.54
N SER A 210 6.53 20.24 -4.27
CA SER A 210 6.82 21.47 -3.55
C SER A 210 8.33 21.75 -3.45
N ASN A 211 9.13 20.72 -3.13
CA ASN A 211 10.57 20.86 -3.05
C ASN A 211 11.19 21.18 -4.42
N LEU A 212 10.70 20.57 -5.50
CA LEU A 212 11.14 20.89 -6.85
C LEU A 212 10.80 22.33 -7.26
N THR A 213 9.61 22.83 -6.89
CA THR A 213 9.23 24.24 -7.14
C THR A 213 10.21 25.18 -6.44
N THR A 214 10.48 24.98 -5.15
CA THR A 214 11.44 25.79 -4.40
C THR A 214 12.86 25.69 -4.98
N GLN A 215 13.29 24.49 -5.41
CA GLN A 215 14.58 24.34 -6.08
C GLN A 215 14.61 25.07 -7.43
N SER A 216 13.53 25.01 -8.21
CA SER A 216 13.42 25.74 -9.48
C SER A 216 13.49 27.25 -9.27
N GLU A 217 12.79 27.79 -8.27
CA GLU A 217 12.85 29.21 -7.91
C GLU A 217 14.26 29.62 -7.46
N ASN A 218 14.92 28.80 -6.64
CA ASN A 218 16.28 29.07 -6.18
C ASN A 218 17.30 29.03 -7.33
N VAL A 219 17.15 28.09 -8.27
CA VAL A 219 18.00 28.01 -9.47
C VAL A 219 17.75 29.20 -10.37
N GLN A 220 16.50 29.59 -10.59
CA GLN A 220 16.16 30.77 -11.39
C GLN A 220 16.69 32.07 -10.76
N ASN A 221 16.61 32.22 -9.44
CA ASN A 221 17.17 33.36 -8.72
C ASN A 221 18.70 33.40 -8.81
N SER A 222 19.35 32.23 -8.73
CA SER A 222 20.79 32.11 -8.90
C SER A 222 21.21 32.45 -10.34
N GLU A 223 20.44 31.99 -11.33
CA GLU A 223 20.65 32.32 -12.74
C GLU A 223 20.47 33.82 -13.01
N SER A 224 19.41 34.43 -12.47
CA SER A 224 19.19 35.88 -12.56
C SER A 224 20.33 36.65 -11.90
N THR A 225 20.81 36.22 -10.72
CA THR A 225 21.96 36.89 -10.08
C THR A 225 23.22 36.81 -10.94
N ILE A 226 23.50 35.65 -11.54
CA ILE A 226 24.68 35.48 -12.41
C ILE A 226 24.53 36.32 -13.68
N ARG A 227 23.38 36.25 -14.37
CA ARG A 227 23.18 36.93 -15.66
C ARG A 227 22.98 38.44 -15.53
N ASP A 228 22.22 38.88 -14.52
CA ASP A 228 21.79 40.26 -14.41
C ASP A 228 22.80 41.14 -13.63
N ALA A 229 23.63 40.58 -12.74
CA ALA A 229 24.79 41.30 -12.18
C ALA A 229 25.85 41.60 -13.24
N ASP A 230 26.07 40.65 -14.17
CA ASP A 230 27.00 40.84 -15.28
C ASP A 230 26.49 41.91 -16.27
N MET A 231 25.17 42.02 -16.52
CA MET A 231 24.64 43.13 -17.32
C MET A 231 24.89 44.50 -16.70
N ALA A 232 24.72 44.66 -15.39
CA ALA A 232 24.97 45.94 -14.72
C ALA A 232 26.45 46.35 -14.79
N LYS A 233 27.37 45.38 -14.61
CA LYS A 233 28.81 45.59 -14.74
C LYS A 233 29.24 45.88 -16.18
N GLU A 234 28.72 45.11 -17.14
CA GLU A 234 28.98 45.30 -18.57
C GLU A 234 28.46 46.67 -19.05
N MET A 235 27.29 47.11 -18.57
CA MET A 235 26.74 48.44 -18.90
C MET A 235 27.56 49.60 -18.31
N THR A 236 28.15 49.40 -17.13
CA THR A 236 29.07 50.40 -16.54
C THR A 236 30.40 50.43 -17.27
N GLU A 237 30.96 49.28 -17.65
CA GLU A 237 32.15 49.22 -18.52
C GLU A 237 31.87 49.80 -19.91
N TYR A 238 30.72 49.48 -20.52
CA TYR A 238 30.28 50.05 -21.78
C TYR A 238 30.14 51.57 -21.72
N THR A 239 29.53 52.10 -20.66
CA THR A 239 29.40 53.55 -20.45
C THR A 239 30.76 54.20 -20.21
N LYS A 240 31.63 53.59 -19.40
CA LYS A 240 33.01 54.06 -19.18
C LYS A 240 33.80 54.10 -20.49
N ASN A 241 33.68 53.06 -21.33
CA ASN A 241 34.35 53.01 -22.63
C ASN A 241 33.79 54.06 -23.60
N ASN A 242 32.48 54.31 -23.59
CA ASN A 242 31.88 55.39 -24.38
C ASN A 242 32.37 56.78 -23.93
N VAL A 243 32.43 57.04 -22.63
CA VAL A 243 32.98 58.29 -22.08
C VAL A 243 34.45 58.45 -22.43
N LEU A 244 35.25 57.38 -22.32
CA LEU A 244 36.66 57.39 -22.73
C LEU A 244 36.82 57.65 -24.23
N LEU A 245 35.97 57.08 -25.09
CA LEU A 245 35.99 57.34 -26.53
C LEU A 245 35.64 58.80 -26.85
N GLN A 246 34.62 59.37 -26.20
CA GLN A 246 34.25 60.78 -26.36
C GLN A 246 35.34 61.72 -25.83
N ALA A 247 35.96 61.37 -24.68
CA ALA A 247 37.08 62.10 -24.11
C ALA A 247 38.33 62.02 -24.99
N ALA A 248 38.64 60.84 -25.56
CA ALA A 248 39.74 60.65 -26.49
C ALA A 248 39.54 61.44 -27.79
N GLN A 249 38.31 61.48 -28.33
CA GLN A 249 37.98 62.34 -29.48
C GLN A 249 38.12 63.83 -29.15
N SER A 250 37.64 64.25 -27.98
CA SER A 250 37.76 65.64 -27.51
C SER A 250 39.22 66.02 -27.25
N MET A 251 40.02 65.12 -26.68
CA MET A 251 41.46 65.32 -26.48
C MET A 251 42.23 65.32 -27.80
N LEU A 252 41.88 64.48 -28.77
CA LEU A 252 42.44 64.53 -30.12
C LEU A 252 42.12 65.86 -30.81
N ALA A 253 40.89 66.33 -30.70
CA ALA A 253 40.50 67.63 -31.24
C ALA A 253 41.28 68.78 -30.57
N GLN A 254 41.42 68.76 -29.24
CA GLN A 254 42.18 69.76 -28.49
C GLN A 254 43.68 69.71 -28.79
N ALA A 255 44.27 68.52 -28.92
CA ALA A 255 45.67 68.34 -29.29
C ALA A 255 45.95 68.86 -30.70
N ASN A 256 45.04 68.61 -31.66
CA ASN A 256 45.13 69.14 -33.02
C ASN A 256 44.99 70.67 -33.07
N GLN A 257 44.17 71.27 -32.19
CA GLN A 257 44.07 72.73 -32.07
C GLN A 257 45.33 73.34 -31.46
N ASN A 258 45.86 72.74 -30.39
CA ASN A 258 47.11 73.18 -29.77
C ASN A 258 48.32 73.02 -30.70
N SER A 259 48.42 71.93 -31.47
CA SER A 259 49.49 71.76 -32.46
C SER A 259 49.41 72.81 -33.58
N SER A 260 48.19 73.20 -33.98
CA SER A 260 47.98 74.28 -34.95
C SER A 260 48.32 75.66 -34.38
N ALA A 261 48.07 75.88 -33.08
CA ALA A 261 48.46 77.11 -32.38
C ALA A 261 49.99 77.24 -32.23
N VAL A 262 50.72 76.13 -32.03
CA VAL A 262 52.19 76.14 -32.02
C VAL A 262 52.76 76.41 -33.41
N LEU A 263 52.14 75.88 -34.47
CA LEU A 263 52.54 76.18 -35.84
C LEU A 263 52.28 77.66 -36.22
N SER A 264 51.27 78.30 -35.62
CA SER A 264 51.05 79.75 -35.71
C SER A 264 52.14 80.56 -34.98
N LEU A 265 52.83 79.99 -34.00
CA LEU A 265 53.90 80.64 -33.24
C LEU A 265 55.28 80.49 -33.90
N LEU A 266 55.40 79.61 -34.90
CA LEU A 266 56.61 79.34 -35.69
C LEU A 266 56.59 80.04 -37.06
N ARG A 267 55.67 81.00 -37.27
CA ARG A 267 55.57 81.83 -38.49
C ARG A 267 56.01 83.26 -38.22
#